data_AF-A0A0E3X162-F1
#
_entry.id   AF-A0A0E3X162-F1
#
_cell.length_a   1.000
_cell.length_b   1.000
_cell.length_c   1.000
_cell.angle_alpha   90.00
_cell.angle_beta   90.00
_cell.angle_gamma   90.00
#
_symmetry.space_group_name_H-M   'P 1'
#
loop_
_entity.id
_entity.type
_entity.pdbx_description
1 polymer ?
#
loop_
_entity_poly.entity_id
_entity_poly.type
_entity_poly.pdbx_seq_one_letter_code
_entity_poly.pdbx_strand_id
1 'polypeptide(L)'
;MQIILISGLVFFAVMTLYNLRKAIREGTSYLPAIFGVLMFTSTLLILLGQALIGSFGFIILLLLALFYSKTISEMRMRQFMKGMEGIDPTSSPALRDILNLRFWGVYALNKGPRKAAIGFSLLQTCFVIFMLGAMSLFLDNFMKITFLAPFAIVMFLAGWREYESVFRKYSEQQAMKSLTGQQES
;
A
#
# COMPACT_ATOMS: atom_id res chain seq x y z
N MET A 1 6.84 4.98 24.98
CA MET A 1 7.62 4.18 24.02
C MET A 1 7.17 2.72 23.96
N GLN A 2 7.06 2.01 25.09
CA GLN A 2 6.62 0.60 25.12
C GLN A 2 5.23 0.36 24.50
N ILE A 3 4.25 1.25 24.75
CA ILE A 3 2.91 1.15 24.14
C ILE A 3 2.98 1.12 22.61
N ILE A 4 3.84 1.94 22.00
CA ILE A 4 4.01 2.00 20.53
C ILE A 4 4.58 0.68 20.00
N LEU A 5 5.57 0.12 20.70
CA LEU A 5 6.19 -1.16 20.33
C LEU A 5 5.20 -2.33 20.49
N ILE A 6 4.40 -2.34 21.55
CA ILE A 6 3.36 -3.35 21.78
C ILE A 6 2.28 -3.26 20.69
N SER A 7 1.79 -2.07 20.38
CA SER A 7 0.85 -1.86 19.28
C SER A 7 1.44 -2.29 17.93
N GLY A 8 2.71 -1.98 17.69
CA GLY A 8 3.45 -2.44 16.51
C GLY A 8 3.53 -3.97 16.42
N LEU A 9 3.83 -4.64 17.52
CA LEU A 9 3.85 -6.11 17.59
C LEU A 9 2.50 -6.73 17.29
N VAL A 10 1.43 -6.22 17.90
CA VAL A 10 0.07 -6.69 17.63
C VAL A 10 -0.28 -6.49 16.16
N PHE A 11 0.03 -5.31 15.60
CA PHE A 11 -0.20 -5.02 14.20
C PHE A 11 0.57 -5.99 13.28
N PHE A 12 1.87 -6.18 13.49
CA PHE A 12 2.68 -7.08 12.66
C PHE A 12 2.25 -8.54 12.79
N ALA A 13 1.86 -8.99 13.98
CA ALA A 13 1.33 -10.34 14.19
C ALA A 13 0.02 -10.55 13.40
N VAL A 14 -0.93 -9.62 13.53
CA VAL A 14 -2.22 -9.68 12.82
C VAL A 14 -2.01 -9.65 11.31
N MET A 15 -1.18 -8.73 10.80
CA MET A 15 -0.88 -8.62 9.37
C MET A 15 -0.16 -9.86 8.83
N THR A 16 0.73 -10.46 9.62
CA THR A 16 1.42 -11.70 9.26
C THR A 16 0.41 -12.84 9.10
N LEU A 17 -0.46 -13.04 10.08
CA LEU A 17 -1.49 -14.08 10.04
C LEU A 17 -2.47 -13.85 8.88
N TYR A 18 -2.89 -12.60 8.66
CA TYR A 18 -3.74 -12.25 7.52
C TYR A 18 -3.08 -12.59 6.18
N ASN A 19 -1.83 -12.16 5.97
CA ASN A 19 -1.11 -12.40 4.73
C ASN A 19 -0.80 -13.88 4.52
N LEU A 20 -0.50 -14.62 5.58
CA LEU A 20 -0.28 -16.06 5.54
C LEU A 20 -1.56 -16.80 5.14
N ARG A 21 -2.68 -16.48 5.80
CA ARG A 21 -3.99 -17.05 5.48
C ARG A 21 -4.38 -16.74 4.04
N LYS A 22 -4.12 -15.51 3.58
CA LYS A 22 -4.37 -15.10 2.19
C LYS A 22 -3.51 -15.89 1.21
N ALA A 23 -2.22 -16.05 1.49
CA ALA A 23 -1.30 -16.84 0.66
C ALA A 23 -1.76 -18.30 0.51
N ILE A 24 -2.16 -18.93 1.61
CA ILE A 24 -2.67 -20.31 1.61
C ILE A 24 -3.97 -20.43 0.82
N ARG A 25 -4.94 -19.52 1.05
CA ARG A 25 -6.28 -19.61 0.44
C ARG A 25 -6.31 -19.22 -1.03
N GLU A 26 -5.54 -18.20 -1.41
CA GLU A 26 -5.59 -17.60 -2.74
C GLU A 26 -4.40 -18.00 -3.62
N GLY A 27 -3.47 -18.83 -3.13
CA GLY A 27 -2.26 -19.23 -3.85
C GLY A 27 -1.33 -18.06 -4.15
N THR A 28 -1.38 -16.98 -3.35
CA THR A 28 -0.53 -15.80 -3.52
C THR A 28 0.83 -15.99 -2.84
N SER A 29 1.80 -15.16 -3.20
CA SER A 29 3.15 -15.20 -2.61
C SER A 29 3.14 -15.09 -1.08
N TYR A 30 4.01 -15.88 -0.43
CA TYR A 30 4.28 -15.82 1.00
C TYR A 30 5.17 -14.62 1.41
N LEU A 31 5.72 -13.89 0.44
CA LEU A 31 6.65 -12.79 0.70
C LEU A 31 6.10 -11.76 1.71
N PRO A 32 4.85 -11.27 1.61
CA PRO A 32 4.30 -10.33 2.59
C PRO A 32 4.20 -10.90 4.02
N ALA A 33 3.99 -12.21 4.16
CA ALA A 33 3.97 -12.87 5.46
C ALA A 33 5.39 -12.99 6.04
N ILE A 34 6.39 -13.29 5.22
CA ILE A 34 7.81 -13.33 5.64
C ILE A 34 8.26 -11.93 6.11
N PHE A 35 7.94 -10.88 5.36
CA PHE A 35 8.20 -9.49 5.78
C PHE A 35 7.49 -9.18 7.11
N GLY A 36 6.26 -9.65 7.29
CA GLY A 36 5.51 -9.52 8.54
C GLY A 36 6.20 -10.16 9.74
N VAL A 37 6.67 -11.41 9.60
CA VAL A 37 7.42 -12.13 10.65
C VAL A 37 8.71 -11.39 10.99
N LEU A 38 9.45 -10.93 9.98
CA LEU A 38 10.70 -10.20 10.20
C LEU A 38 10.44 -8.87 10.92
N MET A 39 9.43 -8.10 10.52
CA MET A 39 9.04 -6.85 11.21
C MET A 39 8.60 -7.11 12.65
N PHE A 40 7.84 -8.18 12.89
CA PHE A 40 7.45 -8.61 14.24
C PHE A 40 8.68 -8.92 15.10
N THR A 41 9.58 -9.77 14.61
CA THR A 41 10.81 -10.17 15.33
C THR A 41 11.72 -8.97 15.60
N SER A 42 11.92 -8.09 14.62
CA SER A 42 12.71 -6.86 14.81
C SER A 42 12.10 -5.96 15.89
N THR A 43 10.78 -5.79 15.90
CA THR A 43 10.08 -5.00 16.92
C THR A 43 10.15 -5.66 18.30
N LEU A 44 10.08 -6.99 18.36
CA LEU A 44 10.17 -7.77 19.59
C LEU A 44 11.56 -7.62 20.22
N LEU A 45 12.62 -7.70 19.42
CA LEU A 45 13.99 -7.49 19.87
C LEU A 45 14.19 -6.08 20.45
N ILE A 46 13.61 -5.05 19.83
CA ILE A 46 13.64 -3.68 20.39
C ILE A 46 12.91 -3.63 21.74
N LEU A 47 11.74 -4.26 21.86
CA LEU A 47 10.98 -4.30 23.11
C LEU A 47 11.75 -5.03 24.23
N LEU A 48 12.49 -6.10 23.90
CA LEU A 48 13.33 -6.87 24.83
C LEU A 48 14.66 -6.18 25.18
N GLY A 49 14.84 -4.91 24.81
CA GLY A 49 16.03 -4.13 25.13
C GLY A 49 17.20 -4.31 24.14
N GLN A 50 17.06 -5.15 23.11
CA GLN A 50 18.07 -5.33 22.06
C GLN A 50 17.87 -4.35 20.90
N ALA A 51 17.85 -3.05 21.22
CA ALA A 51 17.51 -1.99 20.26
C ALA A 51 18.42 -1.97 19.02
N LEU A 52 19.73 -2.20 19.18
CA LEU A 52 20.68 -2.24 18.06
C LEU A 52 20.38 -3.38 17.07
N ILE A 53 20.18 -4.59 17.59
CA ILE A 53 19.92 -5.78 16.78
C ILE A 53 18.55 -5.67 16.08
N GLY A 54 17.53 -5.25 16.81
CA GLY A 54 16.20 -5.05 16.24
C GLY A 54 16.18 -3.95 15.16
N SER A 55 16.89 -2.84 15.39
CA SER A 55 17.04 -1.76 14.39
C SER A 55 17.83 -2.22 13.16
N PHE A 56 18.89 -3.02 13.35
CA PHE A 56 19.63 -3.62 12.25
C PHE A 56 18.76 -4.57 11.42
N GLY A 57 17.84 -5.29 12.06
CA GLY A 57 16.82 -6.08 11.36
C GLY A 57 15.94 -5.24 10.42
N PHE A 58 15.59 -4.01 10.80
CA PHE A 58 14.88 -3.09 9.91
C PHE A 58 15.73 -2.61 8.72
N ILE A 59 17.05 -2.51 8.87
CA ILE A 59 17.96 -2.22 7.76
C ILE A 59 17.98 -3.40 6.78
N ILE A 60 18.09 -4.63 7.27
CA ILE A 60 18.03 -5.84 6.42
C ILE A 60 16.69 -5.92 5.68
N LEU A 61 15.58 -5.64 6.38
CA LEU A 61 14.25 -5.54 5.79
C LEU A 61 14.17 -4.51 4.67
N LEU A 62 14.76 -3.33 4.86
CA LEU A 62 14.84 -2.31 3.83
C LEU A 62 15.60 -2.82 2.60
N LEU A 63 16.76 -3.47 2.81
CA LEU A 63 17.55 -4.05 1.71
C LEU A 63 16.78 -5.14 0.96
N LEU A 64 16.08 -6.02 1.69
CA LEU A 64 15.20 -7.04 1.10
C LEU A 64 14.06 -6.39 0.29
N ALA A 65 13.43 -5.33 0.81
CA ALA A 65 12.37 -4.61 0.10
C ALA A 65 12.88 -3.98 -1.20
N LEU A 66 14.11 -3.46 -1.20
CA LEU A 66 14.76 -2.92 -2.39
C LEU A 66 15.09 -4.05 -3.39
N PHE A 67 15.65 -5.16 -2.93
CA PHE A 67 16.01 -6.30 -3.77
C PHE A 67 14.79 -6.95 -4.43
N TYR A 68 13.70 -7.11 -3.68
CA TYR A 68 12.43 -7.67 -4.16
C TYR A 68 11.46 -6.62 -4.69
N SER A 69 11.89 -5.37 -4.88
CA SER A 69 11.02 -4.25 -5.28
C SER A 69 10.22 -4.52 -6.55
N LYS A 70 10.86 -5.14 -7.56
CA LYS A 70 10.19 -5.54 -8.81
C LYS A 70 9.10 -6.58 -8.56
N THR A 71 9.41 -7.64 -7.82
CA THR A 71 8.45 -8.69 -7.46
C THR A 71 7.29 -8.12 -6.65
N ILE A 72 7.56 -7.23 -5.69
CA ILE A 72 6.54 -6.54 -4.90
C ILE A 72 5.61 -5.71 -5.79
N SER A 73 6.18 -4.96 -6.74
CA SER A 73 5.42 -4.18 -7.71
C SER A 73 4.53 -5.06 -8.60
N GLU A 74 5.05 -6.18 -9.10
CA GLU A 74 4.31 -7.13 -9.93
C GLU A 74 3.18 -7.82 -9.16
N MET A 75 3.42 -8.21 -7.90
CA MET A 75 2.37 -8.78 -7.04
C MET A 75 1.24 -7.78 -6.81
N ARG A 76 1.58 -6.52 -6.50
CA ARG A 76 0.60 -5.45 -6.30
C ARG A 76 -0.21 -5.19 -7.56
N MET A 77 0.48 -5.12 -8.71
CA MET A 77 -0.18 -5.00 -10.00
C MET A 77 -1.16 -6.15 -10.25
N ARG A 78 -0.74 -7.39 -10.04
CA ARG A 78 -1.61 -8.56 -10.23
C ARG A 78 -2.85 -8.51 -9.34
N GLN A 79 -2.69 -8.13 -8.07
CA GLN A 79 -3.81 -7.98 -7.15
C GLN A 79 -4.76 -6.85 -7.57
N PHE A 80 -4.20 -5.73 -8.04
CA PHE A 80 -4.99 -4.64 -8.60
C PHE A 80 -5.79 -5.10 -9.82
N MET A 81 -5.15 -5.75 -10.79
CA MET A 81 -5.80 -6.28 -11.98
C MET A 81 -6.94 -7.24 -11.66
N LYS A 82 -6.69 -8.21 -10.76
CA LYS A 82 -7.73 -9.12 -10.26
C LYS A 82 -8.88 -8.38 -9.60
N GLY A 83 -8.59 -7.30 -8.86
CA GLY A 83 -9.60 -6.43 -8.27
C GLY A 83 -10.45 -5.67 -9.29
N MET A 84 -9.92 -5.46 -10.49
CA MET A 84 -10.58 -4.78 -11.62
C MET A 84 -11.29 -5.73 -12.60
N GLU A 85 -11.19 -7.05 -12.41
CA GLU A 85 -11.90 -8.02 -13.25
C GLU A 85 -13.42 -7.84 -13.14
N GLY A 86 -14.10 -7.85 -14.29
CA GLY A 86 -15.56 -7.69 -14.39
C GLY A 86 -16.06 -6.24 -14.24
N ILE A 87 -15.17 -5.25 -14.16
CA ILE A 87 -15.56 -3.84 -14.14
C ILE A 87 -15.67 -3.32 -15.56
N ASP A 88 -16.82 -2.73 -15.89
CA ASP A 88 -17.02 -2.04 -17.16
C ASP A 88 -16.18 -0.75 -17.19
N PRO A 89 -15.20 -0.64 -18.12
CA PRO A 89 -14.34 0.54 -18.23
C PRO A 89 -15.10 1.81 -18.62
N THR A 90 -16.32 1.70 -19.16
CA THR A 90 -17.18 2.83 -19.53
C THR A 90 -18.10 3.30 -18.41
N SER A 91 -18.17 2.56 -17.30
CA SER A 91 -19.01 2.91 -16.17
C SER A 91 -18.58 4.25 -15.54
N SER A 92 -19.53 5.09 -15.18
CA SER A 92 -19.24 6.28 -14.37
C SER A 92 -19.10 5.85 -12.91
N PRO A 93 -17.92 6.04 -12.29
CA PRO A 93 -17.71 5.56 -10.93
C PRO A 93 -18.46 6.45 -9.94
N ALA A 94 -19.26 5.84 -9.06
CA ALA A 94 -20.05 6.58 -8.09
C ALA A 94 -19.15 7.20 -7.00
N LEU A 95 -19.41 8.46 -6.61
CA LEU A 95 -18.64 9.17 -5.58
C LEU A 95 -18.62 8.45 -4.22
N ARG A 96 -19.65 7.65 -3.91
CA ARG A 96 -19.68 6.82 -2.68
C ARG A 96 -18.52 5.82 -2.62
N ASP A 97 -17.99 5.43 -3.78
CA ASP A 97 -16.92 4.44 -3.92
C ASP A 97 -15.53 5.10 -4.00
N ILE A 98 -15.40 6.41 -3.69
CA ILE A 98 -14.13 7.15 -3.77
C ILE A 98 -13.01 6.58 -2.88
N LEU A 99 -13.36 5.83 -1.83
CA LEU A 99 -12.39 5.12 -0.99
C LEU A 99 -11.94 3.79 -1.61
N ASN A 100 -12.67 3.28 -2.60
CA ASN A 100 -12.37 2.03 -3.26
C ASN A 100 -11.36 2.25 -4.40
N LEU A 101 -10.33 1.41 -4.44
CA LEU A 101 -9.32 1.42 -5.48
C LEU A 101 -9.94 1.24 -6.90
N ARG A 102 -11.10 0.58 -6.99
CA ARG A 102 -11.89 0.43 -8.22
C ARG A 102 -12.32 1.77 -8.82
N PHE A 103 -12.77 2.71 -8.00
CA PHE A 103 -13.17 4.05 -8.44
C PHE A 103 -12.02 4.73 -9.17
N TRP A 104 -10.82 4.66 -8.59
CA TRP A 104 -9.62 5.29 -9.16
C TRP A 104 -9.10 4.56 -10.40
N GLY A 105 -9.27 3.25 -10.49
CA GLY A 105 -8.99 2.48 -11.69
C GLY A 105 -9.85 2.92 -12.89
N VAL A 106 -11.17 3.08 -12.69
CA VAL A 106 -12.08 3.59 -13.72
C VAL A 106 -11.80 5.07 -14.03
N TYR A 107 -11.56 5.88 -13.00
CA TYR A 107 -11.19 7.29 -13.16
C TYR A 107 -9.89 7.45 -13.97
N ALA A 108 -8.92 6.54 -13.82
CA ALA A 108 -7.70 6.53 -14.60
C ALA A 108 -7.96 6.32 -16.11
N LEU A 109 -8.89 5.45 -16.47
CA LEU A 109 -9.29 5.22 -17.86
C LEU A 109 -9.96 6.46 -18.47
N ASN A 110 -10.83 7.12 -17.70
CA ASN A 110 -11.64 8.24 -18.21
C ASN A 110 -10.94 9.60 -18.18
N LYS A 111 -10.12 9.87 -17.17
CA LYS A 111 -9.49 11.19 -16.93
C LYS A 111 -7.96 11.16 -16.98
N GLY A 112 -7.38 9.97 -17.08
CA GLY A 112 -5.95 9.74 -17.21
C GLY A 112 -5.28 9.25 -15.92
N PRO A 113 -4.23 8.42 -16.03
CA PRO A 113 -3.60 7.74 -14.89
C PRO A 113 -2.96 8.70 -13.89
N ARG A 114 -2.37 9.81 -14.37
CA ARG A 114 -1.73 10.82 -13.51
C ARG A 114 -2.75 11.50 -12.59
N LYS A 115 -3.93 11.86 -13.10
CA LYS A 115 -4.98 12.52 -12.30
C LYS A 115 -5.55 11.57 -11.25
N ALA A 116 -5.76 10.31 -11.63
CA ALA A 116 -6.18 9.27 -10.69
C ALA A 116 -5.17 9.05 -9.57
N ALA A 117 -3.87 8.99 -9.92
CA ALA A 117 -2.79 8.78 -8.96
C ALA A 117 -2.67 9.94 -7.95
N ILE A 118 -2.75 11.18 -8.41
CA ILE A 118 -2.74 12.36 -7.53
C ILE A 118 -3.92 12.31 -6.57
N GLY A 119 -5.13 12.08 -7.07
CA GLY A 119 -6.34 12.07 -6.24
C GLY A 119 -6.31 10.95 -5.20
N PHE A 120 -5.94 9.74 -5.59
CA PHE A 120 -5.85 8.61 -4.66
C PHE A 120 -4.73 8.81 -3.63
N SER A 121 -3.56 9.32 -4.06
CA SER A 121 -2.45 9.60 -3.16
C SER A 121 -2.77 10.70 -2.13
N LEU A 122 -3.49 11.75 -2.55
CA LEU A 122 -3.99 12.78 -1.63
C LEU A 122 -4.96 12.18 -0.62
N LEU A 123 -5.94 11.40 -1.09
CA LEU A 123 -6.93 10.77 -0.23
C LEU A 123 -6.28 9.86 0.82
N GLN A 124 -5.33 9.02 0.38
CA GLN A 124 -4.58 8.15 1.30
C GLN A 124 -3.75 8.96 2.30
N THR A 125 -3.02 9.97 1.83
CA THR A 125 -2.17 10.81 2.68
C THR A 125 -3.01 11.53 3.74
N CYS A 126 -4.13 12.14 3.35
CA CYS A 126 -5.07 12.79 4.27
C CYS A 126 -5.67 11.80 5.27
N PHE A 127 -6.05 10.59 4.82
CA PHE A 127 -6.58 9.56 5.70
C PHE A 127 -5.55 9.13 6.76
N VAL A 128 -4.29 8.92 6.36
CA VAL A 128 -3.21 8.57 7.29
C VAL A 128 -2.94 9.70 8.28
N ILE A 129 -2.88 10.96 7.81
CA ILE A 129 -2.69 12.13 8.69
C ILE A 129 -3.85 12.23 9.68
N PHE A 130 -5.10 12.04 9.22
CA PHE A 130 -6.27 12.04 10.08
C PHE A 130 -6.17 10.97 11.17
N MET A 131 -5.80 9.74 10.81
CA MET A 131 -5.59 8.66 11.78
C MET A 131 -4.49 8.98 12.79
N LEU A 132 -3.35 9.52 12.33
CA LEU A 132 -2.25 9.92 13.21
C LEU A 132 -2.66 11.07 14.15
N GLY A 133 -3.42 12.04 13.66
CA GLY A 133 -4.00 13.11 14.46
C GLY A 133 -4.99 12.58 15.50
N ALA A 134 -5.90 11.70 15.11
CA ALA A 134 -6.82 11.04 16.05
C ALA A 134 -6.07 10.25 17.13
N MET A 135 -5.01 9.51 16.77
CA MET A 135 -4.18 8.79 17.74
C MET A 135 -3.42 9.71 18.69
N SER A 136 -3.04 10.92 18.25
CA SER A 136 -2.38 11.90 19.12
C SER A 136 -3.27 12.41 20.25
N LEU A 137 -4.60 12.35 20.12
CA LEU A 137 -5.53 12.68 21.22
C LEU A 137 -5.47 11.67 22.38
N PHE A 138 -4.97 10.45 22.13
CA PHE A 138 -4.87 9.37 23.11
C PHE A 138 -3.43 9.08 23.55
N LEU A 139 -2.44 9.72 22.94
CA LEU A 139 -1.02 9.50 23.17
C LEU A 139 -0.34 10.85 23.37
N ASP A 140 -0.03 11.16 24.63
CA ASP A 140 0.47 12.46 25.16
C ASP A 140 1.75 13.05 24.53
N ASN A 141 2.26 12.50 23.42
CA ASN A 141 3.49 13.01 22.79
C ASN A 141 3.65 12.67 21.30
N PHE A 142 2.56 12.40 20.58
CA PHE A 142 2.70 11.57 19.38
C PHE A 142 3.29 12.26 18.14
N MET A 143 3.08 13.56 17.87
CA MET A 143 3.65 14.20 16.67
C MET A 143 3.82 15.72 16.80
N LYS A 144 5.05 16.24 16.69
CA LYS A 144 5.26 17.67 16.39
C LYS A 144 4.96 17.91 14.91
N ILE A 145 4.30 19.04 14.59
CA ILE A 145 3.98 19.47 13.20
C ILE A 145 5.22 19.40 12.29
N THR A 146 6.40 19.66 12.85
CA THR A 146 7.69 19.61 12.17
C THR A 146 8.04 18.25 11.56
N PHE A 147 7.51 17.14 12.11
CA PHE A 147 7.68 15.79 11.54
C PHE A 147 6.51 15.38 10.64
N LEU A 148 5.32 15.92 10.89
CA LEU A 148 4.11 15.56 10.15
C LEU A 148 4.14 16.09 8.71
N ALA A 149 4.58 17.34 8.51
CA ALA A 149 4.66 17.95 7.18
C ALA A 149 5.62 17.21 6.21
N PRO A 150 6.91 16.94 6.57
CA PRO A 150 7.79 16.19 5.68
C PRO A 150 7.30 14.75 5.48
N PHE A 151 6.74 14.11 6.52
CA PHE A 151 6.15 12.78 6.39
C PHE A 151 4.99 12.76 5.38
N ALA A 152 4.08 13.73 5.45
CA ALA A 152 2.97 13.87 4.52
C ALA A 152 3.44 14.05 3.07
N ILE A 153 4.47 14.87 2.85
CA ILE A 153 5.04 15.12 1.52
C ILE A 153 5.64 13.82 0.96
N VAL A 154 6.46 13.12 1.74
CA VAL A 154 7.09 11.87 1.31
C VAL A 154 6.03 10.81 0.99
N MET A 155 5.03 10.65 1.86
CA MET A 155 3.92 9.73 1.66
C MET A 155 3.14 10.05 0.38
N PHE A 156 2.82 11.32 0.16
CA PHE A 156 2.11 11.76 -1.05
C PHE A 156 2.92 11.50 -2.33
N LEU A 157 4.21 11.85 -2.34
CA LEU A 157 5.05 11.67 -3.52
C LEU A 157 5.31 10.19 -3.82
N ALA A 158 5.57 9.39 -2.79
CA ALA A 158 5.74 7.94 -2.94
C ALA A 158 4.46 7.29 -3.46
N GLY A 159 3.31 7.61 -2.85
CA GLY A 159 2.00 7.13 -3.27
C GLY A 159 1.68 7.54 -4.70
N TRP A 160 1.87 8.81 -5.06
CA TRP A 160 1.60 9.30 -6.41
C TRP A 160 2.44 8.54 -7.43
N ARG A 161 3.77 8.48 -7.26
CA ARG A 161 4.65 7.79 -8.21
C ARG A 161 4.25 6.32 -8.39
N GLU A 162 3.89 5.65 -7.31
CA GLU A 162 3.49 4.26 -7.34
C GLU A 162 2.13 4.07 -8.05
N TYR A 163 1.11 4.83 -7.67
CA TYR A 163 -0.22 4.72 -8.27
C TYR A 163 -0.24 5.16 -9.72
N GLU A 164 0.58 6.13 -10.12
CA GLU A 164 0.70 6.51 -11.53
C GLU A 164 1.25 5.35 -12.35
N SER A 165 2.28 4.66 -11.86
CA SER A 165 2.81 3.46 -12.50
C SER A 165 1.76 2.35 -12.61
N VAL A 166 0.97 2.14 -11.56
CA VAL A 166 -0.09 1.12 -11.54
C VAL A 166 -1.19 1.46 -12.54
N PHE A 167 -1.74 2.67 -12.47
CA PHE A 167 -2.84 3.11 -13.32
C PHE A 167 -2.41 3.23 -14.78
N ARG A 168 -1.18 3.69 -15.07
CA ARG A 168 -0.68 3.77 -16.45
C ARG A 168 -0.61 2.39 -17.10
N LYS A 169 0.01 1.41 -16.43
CA LYS A 169 0.08 0.03 -16.93
C LYS A 169 -1.30 -0.59 -17.13
N TYR A 170 -2.25 -0.28 -16.25
CA TYR A 170 -3.63 -0.72 -16.41
C TYR A 170 -4.31 -0.12 -17.64
N SER A 171 -4.19 1.19 -17.83
CA SER A 171 -4.72 1.88 -19.01
C SER A 171 -4.11 1.35 -20.32
N GLU A 172 -2.80 1.12 -20.34
CA GLU A 172 -2.08 0.53 -21.48
C GLU A 172 -2.59 -0.88 -21.80
N GLN A 173 -2.78 -1.73 -20.78
CA GLN A 173 -3.32 -3.08 -20.97
C GLN A 173 -4.76 -3.08 -21.48
N GLN A 174 -5.61 -2.15 -21.03
CA GLN A 174 -6.97 -2.03 -21.54
C GLN A 174 -7.01 -1.53 -22.98
N ALA A 175 -6.17 -0.55 -23.33
CA ALA A 175 -6.04 -0.07 -24.71
C ALA A 175 -5.57 -1.18 -25.67
N MET A 176 -4.64 -2.03 -25.22
CA MET A 176 -4.19 -3.19 -26.02
C MET A 176 -5.31 -4.21 -26.23
N LYS A 177 -6.10 -4.52 -25.18
CA LYS A 177 -7.26 -5.42 -25.29
C LYS A 177 -8.35 -4.90 -26.22
N SER A 178 -8.63 -3.60 -26.23
CA SER A 178 -9.61 -3.03 -27.16
C SER A 178 -9.16 -3.11 -28.61
N LEU A 179 -7.85 -2.98 -28.87
CA LEU A 179 -7.28 -3.07 -30.21
C LEU A 179 -7.31 -4.50 -30.77
N THR A 180 -6.97 -5.51 -29.96
CA THR A 180 -7.04 -6.92 -30.40
C THR A 180 -8.47 -7.43 -30.50
N GLY A 181 -9.38 -7.00 -29.61
CA GLY A 181 -10.81 -7.38 -29.70
C GLY A 181 -11.54 -6.79 -30.92
N GLN A 182 -11.05 -5.69 -31.48
CA GLN A 182 -11.56 -5.14 -32.76
C GLN A 182 -11.03 -5.86 -33.99
N GLN A 183 -9.96 -6.66 -33.88
CA GLN A 183 -9.42 -7.43 -35.01
C GLN A 183 -10.13 -8.78 -35.20
N GLU A 184 -10.92 -9.23 -34.22
CA GLU A 184 -11.66 -10.50 -34.26
C GLU A 184 -13.15 -10.34 -34.63
N SER A 185 -13.59 -9.14 -35.03
CA SER A 185 -14.97 -8.85 -35.49
C SER A 185 -14.99 -8.41 -36.95
#